data_AF-A0A420RRS6-F1
#
_entry.id   AF-A0A420RRS6-F1
#
_cell.length_a   1.000
_cell.length_b   1.000
_cell.length_c   1.000
_cell.angle_alpha   90.00
_cell.angle_beta   90.00
_cell.angle_gamma   90.00
#
_symmetry.space_group_name_H-M   'P 1'
#
loop_
_entity.id
_entity.type
_entity.pdbx_description
1 polymer ?
#
loop_
_entity_poly.entity_id
_entity_poly.type
_entity_poly.pdbx_seq_one_letter_code
_entity_poly.pdbx_strand_id
1 'polypeptide(L)'
;MCIIFLTPVDCTGPKKITGKAKESFWPQLASDIERYNVKFRDLAPECGICRGDVTVLPFDYKLQNGKEETHRGVILPRGHIFGASCFGENVRYCLQTKTEICCPACRTVFVHPMCGHYFHGLYMPSNKPDMDIIPPPPRSIMEALLPTTATNAPSTTP
;
A
#
# COMPACT_ATOMS: atom_id res chain seq x y z
N MET A 1 -14.68 33.90 -25.73
CA MET A 1 -13.59 34.05 -24.74
C MET A 1 -13.89 33.12 -23.58
N CYS A 2 -13.16 31.99 -23.49
CA CYS A 2 -13.31 31.05 -22.38
C CYS A 2 -12.32 31.45 -21.28
N ILE A 3 -12.85 31.88 -20.14
CA ILE A 3 -12.04 32.25 -18.97
C ILE A 3 -11.72 30.96 -18.23
N ILE A 4 -10.46 30.54 -18.31
CA ILE A 4 -9.92 29.44 -17.50
C ILE A 4 -9.78 29.97 -16.07
N PHE A 5 -10.68 29.57 -15.17
CA PHE A 5 -10.44 29.74 -13.74
C PHE A 5 -9.36 28.73 -13.34
N LEU A 6 -8.11 29.18 -13.36
CA LEU A 6 -7.04 28.55 -12.61
C LEU A 6 -7.38 28.73 -11.12
N THR A 7 -8.03 27.75 -10.51
CA THR A 7 -8.11 27.71 -9.05
C THR A 7 -6.69 27.64 -8.52
N PRO A 8 -6.28 28.54 -7.61
CA PRO A 8 -4.95 28.48 -7.04
C PRO A 8 -4.75 27.12 -6.38
N VAL A 9 -3.62 26.48 -6.68
CA VAL A 9 -3.11 25.36 -5.89
C VAL A 9 -3.01 25.88 -4.47
N ASP A 10 -3.89 25.37 -3.60
CA ASP A 10 -3.92 25.76 -2.20
C ASP A 10 -2.66 25.18 -1.55
N CYS A 11 -1.58 25.97 -1.59
CA CYS A 11 -0.36 25.74 -0.85
C CYS A 11 -0.64 26.01 0.63
N THR A 12 -1.57 25.26 1.24
CA THR A 12 -1.75 25.29 2.68
C THR A 12 -0.43 24.86 3.31
N GLY A 13 0.11 25.71 4.19
CA GLY A 13 1.33 25.47 4.96
C GLY A 13 1.29 24.13 5.72
N PRO A 14 2.35 23.78 6.47
CA PRO A 14 2.51 22.46 7.06
C PRO A 14 1.24 22.07 7.80
N LYS A 15 0.50 21.10 7.23
CA LYS A 15 -0.73 20.59 7.81
C LYS A 15 -0.30 20.00 9.14
N LYS A 16 -0.55 20.72 10.23
CA LYS A 16 -0.26 20.27 11.58
C LYS A 16 -1.16 19.06 11.77
N ILE A 17 -0.63 17.86 11.53
CA ILE A 17 -1.40 16.62 11.64
C ILE A 17 -1.65 16.42 13.14
N THR A 18 -2.73 16.99 13.67
CA THR A 18 -3.11 16.90 15.08
C THR A 18 -3.80 15.57 15.41
N GLY A 19 -3.49 14.52 14.65
CA GLY A 19 -4.03 13.17 14.77
C GLY A 19 -3.16 12.18 14.01
N LYS A 20 -3.38 10.88 14.18
CA LYS A 20 -2.65 9.88 13.39
C LYS A 20 -3.01 10.01 11.91
N ALA A 21 -2.04 9.87 11.02
CA ALA A 21 -2.28 9.96 9.59
C ALA A 21 -3.12 8.77 9.12
N LYS A 22 -4.33 9.05 8.60
CA LYS A 22 -5.35 8.06 8.18
C LYS A 22 -5.34 7.71 6.69
N GLU A 23 -4.41 8.27 5.93
CA GLU A 23 -4.33 8.05 4.48
C GLU A 23 -4.28 6.55 4.16
N SER A 24 -5.16 6.10 3.27
CA SER A 24 -5.33 4.69 2.87
C SER A 24 -4.69 4.40 1.51
N PHE A 25 -3.99 5.38 0.94
CA PHE A 25 -3.29 5.32 -0.32
C PHE A 25 -1.78 5.57 -0.13
N TRP A 26 -0.98 4.52 -0.34
CA TRP A 26 0.46 4.50 -0.10
C TRP A 26 1.24 5.65 -0.77
N PRO A 27 1.03 6.00 -2.05
CA PRO A 27 1.80 7.08 -2.69
C PRO A 27 1.64 8.43 -2.00
N GLN A 28 0.41 8.75 -1.58
CA GLN A 28 0.15 9.99 -0.85
C GLN A 28 0.75 9.91 0.56
N LEU A 29 0.55 8.78 1.25
CA LEU A 29 1.09 8.56 2.59
C LEU A 29 2.63 8.61 2.62
N ALA A 30 3.31 7.98 1.66
CA ALA A 30 4.75 8.00 1.52
C ALA A 30 5.27 9.43 1.29
N SER A 31 4.61 10.17 0.38
CA SER A 31 4.95 11.58 0.13
C SER A 31 4.76 12.44 1.39
N ASP A 32 3.72 12.19 2.17
CA ASP A 32 3.46 12.91 3.42
C ASP A 32 4.51 12.56 4.50
N ILE A 33 4.91 11.29 4.61
CA ILE A 33 5.98 10.85 5.53
C ILE A 33 7.28 11.59 5.21
N GLU A 34 7.66 11.69 3.94
CA GLU A 34 8.86 12.40 3.51
C GLU A 34 8.76 13.91 3.72
N ARG A 35 7.69 14.53 3.21
CA ARG A 35 7.51 15.98 3.20
C ARG A 35 7.37 16.56 4.60
N TYR A 36 6.65 15.88 5.48
CA TYR A 36 6.33 16.38 6.82
C TYR A 36 7.11 15.66 7.93
N ASN A 37 8.03 14.76 7.58
CA ASN A 37 8.80 13.95 8.52
C ASN A 37 7.93 13.25 9.57
N VAL A 38 6.80 12.68 9.11
CA VAL A 38 5.85 11.97 9.98
C VAL A 38 6.54 10.73 10.55
N LYS A 39 6.39 10.50 11.86
CA LYS A 39 6.97 9.32 12.49
C LYS A 39 6.05 8.12 12.26
N PHE A 40 6.62 6.95 12.00
CA PHE A 40 5.84 5.71 11.78
C PHE A 40 4.87 5.36 12.92
N ARG A 41 5.22 5.69 14.16
CA ARG A 41 4.35 5.51 15.35
C ARG A 41 3.09 6.39 15.34
N ASP A 42 3.12 7.47 14.57
CA ASP A 42 2.03 8.43 14.41
C ASP A 42 1.17 8.09 13.18
N LEU A 43 1.45 6.96 12.49
CA LEU A 43 0.63 6.46 11.40
C LEU A 43 -0.50 5.58 11.93
N ALA A 44 -1.69 5.76 11.36
CA ALA A 44 -2.81 4.82 11.50
C ALA A 44 -3.62 4.82 10.20
N PRO A 45 -3.06 4.26 9.11
CA PRO A 45 -3.77 4.18 7.84
C PRO A 45 -5.10 3.46 8.01
N GLU A 46 -6.14 3.94 7.33
CA GLU A 46 -7.44 3.28 7.37
C GLU A 46 -7.47 2.08 6.43
N CYS A 47 -8.01 0.94 6.89
CA CYS A 47 -8.28 -0.19 6.03
C CYS A 47 -9.43 0.12 5.08
N GLY A 48 -9.18 0.02 3.76
CA GLY A 48 -10.21 0.23 2.74
C GLY A 48 -11.37 -0.78 2.71
N ILE A 49 -11.37 -1.82 3.57
CA ILE A 49 -12.46 -2.80 3.70
C ILE A 49 -13.29 -2.52 4.97
N CYS A 50 -12.69 -2.63 6.16
CA CYS A 50 -13.43 -2.55 7.43
C CYS A 50 -13.47 -1.15 8.04
N ARG A 51 -12.74 -0.18 7.47
CA ARG A 51 -12.62 1.20 7.98
C ARG A 51 -11.92 1.32 9.35
N GLY A 52 -11.38 0.22 9.87
CA GLY A 52 -10.53 0.21 11.05
C GLY A 52 -9.09 0.62 10.73
N ASP A 53 -8.37 1.12 11.73
CA ASP A 53 -6.96 1.48 11.60
C ASP A 53 -6.08 0.23 11.47
N VAL A 54 -5.17 0.21 10.51
CA VAL A 54 -4.19 -0.88 10.33
C VAL A 54 -2.95 -0.66 11.20
N THR A 55 -2.32 -1.76 11.63
CA THR A 55 -1.07 -1.70 12.39
C THR A 55 0.14 -1.58 11.47
N VAL A 56 1.09 -0.71 11.83
CA VAL A 56 2.32 -0.45 11.06
C VAL A 56 3.57 -0.98 11.77
N LEU A 57 3.59 -0.95 13.10
CA LEU A 57 4.78 -1.30 13.86
C LEU A 57 4.75 -2.76 14.33
N PRO A 58 5.89 -3.48 14.30
CA PRO A 58 5.94 -4.89 14.65
C PRO A 58 5.41 -5.27 16.03
N PHE A 59 5.53 -4.37 17.01
CA PHE A 59 5.03 -4.65 18.37
C PHE A 59 3.50 -4.50 18.51
N ASP A 60 2.84 -3.84 17.56
CA ASP A 60 1.37 -3.72 17.53
C ASP A 60 0.69 -4.96 16.92
N TYR A 61 1.50 -5.88 16.39
CA TYR A 61 1.03 -7.10 15.74
C TYR A 61 0.49 -8.08 16.78
N LYS A 62 -0.84 -8.23 16.81
CA LYS A 62 -1.50 -9.29 17.60
C LYS A 62 -1.44 -10.63 16.87
N LEU A 63 -0.80 -11.61 17.49
CA LEU A 63 -0.90 -13.01 17.07
C LEU A 63 -2.14 -13.63 17.73
N GLN A 64 -3.05 -14.20 16.96
CA GLN A 64 -4.15 -15.01 17.48
C GLN A 64 -3.92 -16.46 17.05
N ASN A 65 -3.89 -17.40 18.02
CA ASN A 65 -3.69 -18.83 17.78
C ASN A 65 -2.45 -19.20 16.94
N GLY A 66 -1.33 -18.48 17.11
CA GLY A 66 -0.08 -18.75 16.38
C GLY A 66 -0.14 -18.43 14.88
N LYS A 67 -1.21 -17.78 14.41
CA LYS A 67 -1.32 -17.22 13.05
C LYS A 67 -1.30 -15.70 13.14
N GLU A 68 -0.63 -15.04 12.20
CA GLU A 68 -0.68 -13.58 12.04
C GLU A 68 -2.09 -13.14 11.63
N GLU A 69 -3.02 -13.05 12.58
CA GLU A 69 -4.31 -12.35 12.41
C GLU A 69 -4.17 -10.85 12.72
N THR A 70 -2.97 -10.32 12.47
CA THR A 70 -2.69 -8.91 12.68
C THR A 70 -3.48 -8.14 11.64
N HIS A 71 -4.20 -7.09 12.07
CA HIS A 71 -4.75 -6.12 11.13
C HIS A 71 -3.63 -5.21 10.58
N ARG A 72 -2.49 -5.83 10.20
CA ARG A 72 -1.29 -5.18 9.70
C ARG A 72 -1.54 -4.63 8.31
N GLY A 73 -1.05 -3.44 8.05
CA GLY A 73 -1.21 -2.81 6.74
C GLY A 73 -0.51 -3.62 5.67
N VAL A 74 -1.23 -3.92 4.58
CA VAL A 74 -0.70 -4.41 3.32
C VAL A 74 -1.02 -3.41 2.21
N ILE A 75 -0.07 -3.21 1.32
CA ILE A 75 -0.13 -2.33 0.17
C ILE A 75 -0.30 -3.20 -1.07
N LEU A 76 -1.39 -2.97 -1.80
CA LEU A 76 -1.64 -3.62 -3.10
C LEU A 76 -0.91 -2.87 -4.23
N PRO A 77 -0.76 -3.46 -5.43
CA PRO A 77 0.12 -2.91 -6.46
C PRO A 77 -0.22 -1.48 -6.89
N ARG A 78 -1.50 -1.11 -6.87
CA ARG A 78 -1.93 0.27 -7.18
C ARG A 78 -1.76 1.26 -6.03
N GLY A 79 -1.28 0.82 -4.86
CA GLY A 79 -1.04 1.65 -3.68
C GLY A 79 -2.16 1.62 -2.63
N HIS A 80 -3.24 0.86 -2.82
CA HIS A 80 -4.32 0.80 -1.83
C HIS A 80 -3.91 -0.01 -0.59
N ILE A 81 -4.23 0.51 0.59
CA ILE A 81 -3.88 -0.07 1.89
C ILE A 81 -5.07 -0.80 2.50
N PHE A 82 -4.84 -2.01 2.99
CA PHE A 82 -5.82 -2.82 3.72
C PHE A 82 -5.17 -3.50 4.93
N GLY A 83 -5.97 -3.94 5.90
CA GLY A 83 -5.48 -4.88 6.90
C GLY A 83 -5.31 -6.27 6.28
N ALA A 84 -4.20 -6.94 6.59
CA ALA A 84 -3.84 -8.25 6.06
C ALA A 84 -4.94 -9.29 6.30
N SER A 85 -5.56 -9.28 7.48
CA SER A 85 -6.70 -10.15 7.82
C SER A 85 -7.91 -9.92 6.91
N CYS A 86 -8.37 -8.68 6.78
CA CYS A 86 -9.51 -8.36 5.90
C CYS A 86 -9.22 -8.63 4.42
N PHE A 87 -7.99 -8.37 3.98
CA PHE A 87 -7.59 -8.69 2.61
C PHE A 87 -7.59 -10.22 2.38
N GLY A 88 -7.04 -10.98 3.33
CA GLY A 88 -7.04 -12.44 3.29
C GLY A 88 -8.45 -13.05 3.26
N GLU A 89 -9.38 -12.49 4.04
CA GLU A 89 -10.80 -12.88 4.00
C GLU A 89 -11.45 -12.59 2.65
N ASN A 90 -11.20 -11.40 2.07
CA ASN A 90 -11.70 -11.05 0.74
C ASN A 90 -11.17 -12.04 -0.33
N VAL A 91 -9.88 -12.36 -0.30
CA VAL A 91 -9.29 -13.36 -1.20
C VAL A 91 -9.93 -14.73 -1.00
N ARG A 92 -10.13 -15.16 0.25
CA ARG A 92 -10.77 -16.44 0.58
C ARG A 92 -12.20 -16.50 0.02
N TYR A 93 -12.95 -15.42 0.17
CA TYR A 93 -14.29 -15.29 -0.39
C TYR A 93 -14.25 -15.43 -1.91
N CYS A 94 -13.39 -14.68 -2.60
CA CYS A 94 -13.27 -14.76 -4.06
C CYS A 94 -12.96 -16.18 -4.57
N LEU A 95 -12.05 -16.89 -3.87
CA LEU A 95 -11.73 -18.27 -4.19
C LEU A 95 -12.93 -19.21 -4.01
N GLN A 96 -13.70 -19.06 -2.92
CA GLN A 96 -14.87 -19.87 -2.64
C GLN A 96 -16.00 -19.64 -3.65
N THR A 97 -16.23 -18.38 -4.04
CA THR A 97 -17.28 -18.00 -4.99
C THR A 97 -16.83 -18.07 -6.45
N LYS A 98 -15.58 -18.47 -6.72
CA LYS A 98 -14.97 -18.49 -8.05
C LYS A 98 -15.07 -17.15 -8.79
N THR A 99 -14.98 -16.05 -8.05
CA THR A 99 -14.96 -14.70 -8.61
C THR A 99 -13.53 -14.21 -8.76
N GLU A 100 -13.32 -13.22 -9.63
CA GLU A 100 -12.01 -12.64 -9.88
C GLU A 100 -11.41 -12.00 -8.61
N ILE A 101 -10.14 -12.31 -8.35
CA ILE A 101 -9.39 -11.72 -7.24
C ILE A 101 -8.88 -10.35 -7.66
N CYS A 102 -9.50 -9.30 -7.13
CA CYS A 102 -9.24 -7.92 -7.49
C CYS A 102 -9.15 -7.00 -6.26
N CYS A 103 -8.57 -5.82 -6.44
CA CYS A 103 -8.49 -4.80 -5.40
C CYS A 103 -9.91 -4.39 -4.99
N PRO A 104 -10.29 -4.45 -3.70
CA PRO A 104 -11.61 -4.04 -3.26
C PRO A 104 -11.94 -2.57 -3.57
N ALA A 105 -10.92 -1.70 -3.57
CA ALA A 105 -11.09 -0.27 -3.80
C ALA A 105 -11.18 0.13 -5.28
N CYS A 106 -10.34 -0.45 -6.14
CA CYS A 106 -10.22 -0.02 -7.54
C CYS A 106 -10.45 -1.11 -8.58
N ARG A 107 -10.84 -2.32 -8.14
CA ARG A 107 -11.12 -3.51 -8.99
C ARG A 107 -9.97 -3.96 -9.88
N THR A 108 -8.76 -3.45 -9.67
CA THR A 108 -7.57 -3.92 -10.37
C THR A 108 -7.30 -5.38 -10.03
N VAL A 109 -7.24 -6.22 -11.05
CA VAL A 109 -6.87 -7.63 -10.95
C VAL A 109 -5.38 -7.73 -10.62
N PHE A 110 -5.03 -8.58 -9.67
CA PHE A 110 -3.64 -8.78 -9.25
C PHE A 110 -3.25 -10.27 -9.29
N VAL A 111 -3.88 -11.03 -10.18
CA VAL A 111 -3.50 -12.40 -10.53
C VAL A 111 -2.47 -12.36 -11.65
N HIS A 112 -1.35 -13.04 -11.46
CA HIS A 112 -0.31 -13.14 -12.47
C HIS A 112 -0.81 -13.97 -13.68
N PRO A 113 -0.82 -13.41 -14.89
CA PRO A 113 -1.50 -14.03 -16.04
C PRO A 113 -0.88 -15.36 -16.46
N MET A 114 0.43 -15.56 -16.23
CA MET A 114 1.10 -16.81 -16.63
C MET A 114 1.04 -17.94 -15.61
N CYS A 115 1.02 -17.64 -14.31
CA CYS A 115 1.15 -18.66 -13.26
C CYS A 115 -0.08 -18.75 -12.35
N GLY A 116 -1.07 -17.87 -12.52
CA GLY A 116 -2.32 -17.88 -11.77
C GLY A 116 -2.17 -17.51 -10.29
N HIS A 117 -0.96 -17.26 -9.80
CA HIS A 117 -0.74 -16.78 -8.44
C HIS A 117 -1.18 -15.33 -8.30
N TYR A 118 -1.90 -15.03 -7.23
CA TYR A 118 -2.28 -13.67 -6.91
C TYR A 118 -1.26 -13.01 -6.00
N PHE A 119 -1.17 -11.69 -6.08
CA PHE A 119 -0.33 -10.89 -5.21
C PHE A 119 -0.89 -10.83 -3.78
N HIS A 120 -0.07 -11.19 -2.80
CA HIS A 120 -0.46 -11.20 -1.37
C HIS A 120 -0.41 -9.83 -0.69
N GLY A 121 0.06 -8.79 -1.40
CA GLY A 121 0.34 -7.47 -0.81
C GLY A 121 1.77 -7.37 -0.30
N LEU A 122 2.31 -6.16 -0.26
CA LEU A 122 3.54 -5.84 0.47
C LEU A 122 3.16 -5.29 1.83
N TYR A 123 3.84 -5.73 2.89
CA TYR A 123 3.57 -5.15 4.20
C TYR A 123 3.97 -3.68 4.27
N MET A 124 3.18 -2.89 4.99
CA MET A 124 3.49 -1.51 5.33
C MET A 124 4.90 -1.41 5.94
N PRO A 125 5.73 -0.48 5.48
CA PRO A 125 7.07 -0.29 6.01
C PRO A 125 6.98 0.35 7.39
N SER A 126 7.92 -0.01 8.26
CA SER A 126 7.96 0.48 9.65
C SER A 126 9.11 1.46 9.90
N ASN A 127 9.94 1.69 8.89
CA ASN A 127 11.09 2.58 8.90
C ASN A 127 11.35 3.11 7.47
N LYS A 128 12.20 4.13 7.35
CA LYS A 128 12.49 4.78 6.06
C LYS A 128 13.18 3.85 5.05
N PRO A 129 14.22 3.08 5.41
CA PRO A 129 14.84 2.14 4.47
C PRO A 129 13.85 1.16 3.81
N ASP A 130 12.86 0.68 4.56
CA ASP A 130 11.84 -0.22 4.02
C ASP A 130 10.89 0.45 3.03
N MET A 131 10.77 1.79 3.03
CA MET A 131 9.93 2.51 2.07
C MET A 131 10.46 2.35 0.64
N ASP A 132 11.78 2.33 0.46
CA ASP A 132 12.44 2.24 -0.85
C ASP A 132 12.26 0.86 -1.51
N ILE A 133 11.87 -0.14 -0.72
CA ILE A 133 11.57 -1.51 -1.19
C ILE A 133 10.20 -1.54 -1.90
N ILE A 134 9.30 -0.60 -1.58
CA ILE A 134 7.95 -0.58 -2.12
C ILE A 134 7.99 0.10 -3.49
N PRO A 135 7.76 -0.64 -4.58
CA PRO A 135 7.81 -0.05 -5.90
C PRO A 135 6.72 1.01 -6.04
N PRO A 136 6.96 2.08 -6.83
CA PRO A 136 5.92 3.03 -7.15
C PRO A 136 4.76 2.29 -7.83
N PRO A 137 3.51 2.74 -7.65
CA PRO A 137 2.39 2.11 -8.31
C PRO A 137 2.61 2.12 -9.83
N PRO A 138 2.50 0.96 -10.47
CA PRO A 138 2.71 0.83 -11.89
C PRO A 138 1.56 1.51 -12.63
N ARG A 139 1.85 2.11 -13.80
CA ARG A 139 0.84 2.80 -14.59
C ARG A 139 -0.20 1.82 -15.15
N SER A 140 0.22 0.58 -15.40
CA SER A 140 -0.59 -0.54 -15.87
C SER A 140 -0.43 -1.81 -15.02
N ILE A 141 -1.34 -2.78 -15.18
CA ILE A 141 -1.28 -4.07 -14.45
C ILE A 141 -0.09 -4.92 -14.90
N MET A 142 0.32 -4.81 -16.17
CA MET A 142 1.44 -5.60 -16.71
C MET A 142 2.76 -5.22 -16.01
N GLU A 143 2.98 -3.93 -15.77
CA GLU A 143 4.15 -3.42 -15.03
C GLU A 143 4.14 -3.84 -13.55
N ALA A 144 2.96 -4.10 -12.97
CA ALA A 144 2.80 -4.49 -11.57
C ALA A 144 3.26 -5.91 -11.24
N LEU A 145 3.18 -6.78 -12.23
CA LEU A 145 3.34 -8.23 -12.08
C LEU A 145 4.62 -8.74 -12.76
N LEU A 146 5.35 -7.85 -13.45
CA LEU A 146 6.67 -8.15 -13.96
C LEU A 146 7.66 -8.23 -12.79
N PRO A 147 8.51 -9.27 -12.72
CA PRO A 147 9.60 -9.28 -11.76
C PRO A 147 10.50 -8.07 -12.03
N THR A 148 10.69 -7.20 -11.03
CA THR A 148 11.71 -6.16 -11.07
C THR A 148 13.06 -6.87 -11.21
N THR A 149 13.59 -6.93 -12.44
CA THR A 149 14.95 -7.42 -12.65
C THR A 149 15.87 -6.48 -11.92
N ALA A 150 16.44 -6.97 -10.82
CA ALA A 150 17.56 -6.36 -10.13
C ALA A 150 18.61 -6.00 -11.19
N THR A 151 18.80 -4.71 -11.39
CA THR A 151 19.88 -4.18 -12.22
C THR A 151 21.16 -4.40 -11.41
N ASN A 152 21.80 -5.56 -11.59
CA ASN A 152 23.14 -5.76 -11.09
C ASN A 152 24.07 -4.85 -11.90
N ALA A 153 24.68 -3.90 -11.20
CA ALA A 153 25.69 -2.99 -11.70
C ALA A 153 26.89 -3.76 -12.29
N PRO A 154 27.65 -3.15 -13.23
CA PRO A 154 28.80 -3.79 -13.84
C PRO A 154 29.92 -3.94 -12.81
N SER A 155 30.41 -5.16 -12.62
CA SER A 155 31.64 -5.44 -11.88
C SER A 155 32.83 -4.97 -12.73
N THR A 156 33.38 -3.81 -12.39
CA THR A 156 34.68 -3.35 -12.89
C THR A 156 35.81 -3.90 -12.01
N THR A 157 36.65 -4.71 -12.66
CA THR A 157 38.13 -4.82 -12.52
C THR A 157 38.73 -5.37 -11.21
N PRO A 158 39.99 -5.85 -11.20
CA PRO A 158 41.21 -5.36 -11.87
C PRO A 158 41.63 -6.09 -13.15
#